data_AF-B9G8K2-F1
#
_entry.id   AF-B9G8K2-F1
#
_cell.length_a   1.000
_cell.length_b   1.000
_cell.length_c   1.000
_cell.angle_alpha   90.00
_cell.angle_beta   90.00
_cell.angle_gamma   90.00
#
_symmetry.space_group_name_H-M   'P 1'
#
loop_
_entity.id
_entity.type
_entity.pdbx_description
1 polymer ?
#
loop_
_entity_poly.entity_id
_entity_poly.type
_entity_poly.pdbx_seq_one_letter_code
_entity_poly.pdbx_strand_id
1 'polypeptide(L)' 'MGKPEWQPKATKFARLHTLGQKDVKQQRDDRTADLGGAPVTPSVDVEAPARDYEPPEHLELLVTDLGVLQPLARQ' A
#
# COMPACT_ATOMS: atom_id res chain seq x y z
N MET A 1 -8.62 12.09 20.13
CA MET A 1 -7.91 12.74 19.01
C MET A 1 -6.89 11.72 18.48
N GLY A 2 -7.20 11.08 17.35
CA GLY A 2 -6.40 9.98 16.80
C GLY A 2 -5.00 10.44 16.40
N LYS A 3 -4.00 9.60 16.59
CA LYS A 3 -2.64 9.88 16.09
C LYS A 3 -2.70 9.96 14.56
N PRO A 4 -1.91 10.84 13.90
CA PRO A 4 -1.81 10.81 12.44
C PRO A 4 -1.32 9.42 12.02
N GLU A 5 -2.13 8.74 11.22
CA GLU A 5 -2.01 7.33 10.86
C GLU A 5 -0.75 7.06 10.01
N TRP A 6 -0.28 8.09 9.29
CA TRP A 6 0.83 7.97 8.35
C TRP A 6 2.05 8.79 8.80
N GLN A 7 3.10 8.08 9.23
CA GLN A 7 4.38 8.66 9.65
C GLN A 7 5.58 8.08 8.88
N PRO A 8 5.68 8.29 7.55
CA PRO A 8 6.82 7.80 6.79
C PRO A 8 8.08 8.62 7.08
N LYS A 9 9.23 7.95 7.15
CA LYS A 9 10.53 8.63 7.03
C LYS A 9 10.67 9.16 5.60
N ALA A 10 11.32 10.31 5.42
CA ALA A 10 11.50 10.92 4.10
C ALA A 10 12.30 10.03 3.14
N THR A 11 13.13 9.14 3.65
CA THR A 11 13.84 8.11 2.86
C THR A 11 12.92 7.10 2.18
N LYS A 12 11.62 7.06 2.53
CA LYS A 12 10.63 6.21 1.86
C LYS A 12 9.96 6.89 0.65
N PHE A 13 10.18 8.18 0.42
CA PHE A 13 9.70 8.82 -0.81
C PHE A 13 10.51 8.33 -2.01
N ALA A 14 9.81 7.88 -3.05
CA ALA A 14 10.41 7.46 -4.31
C ALA A 14 9.71 8.18 -5.47
N ARG A 15 10.45 8.48 -6.55
CA ARG A 15 9.89 9.06 -7.78
C ARG A 15 9.30 7.95 -8.67
N LEU A 16 8.32 7.24 -8.14
CA LEU A 16 7.55 6.23 -8.85
C LEU A 16 6.16 6.81 -9.17
N HIS A 17 5.77 6.76 -10.43
CA HIS A 17 4.45 7.19 -10.88
C HIS A 17 3.55 5.97 -11.02
N THR A 18 3.20 5.35 -9.91
CA THR A 18 2.26 4.22 -9.88
C THR A 18 0.84 4.76 -9.98
N LEU A 19 0.08 4.30 -10.98
CA LEU A 19 -1.31 4.67 -11.17
C LEU A 19 -2.27 3.73 -10.42
N GLY A 20 -1.77 2.56 -9.99
CA GLY A 20 -2.49 1.68 -9.08
C GLY A 20 -1.65 0.50 -8.56
N GLN A 21 -2.32 -0.38 -7.81
CA GLN A 21 -1.72 -1.54 -7.13
C GLN A 21 -0.86 -2.42 -8.04
N LYS A 22 -1.22 -2.58 -9.31
CA LYS A 22 -0.51 -3.44 -10.28
C LYS A 22 0.81 -2.85 -10.77
N ASP A 23 1.00 -1.54 -10.61
CA ASP A 23 2.24 -0.86 -10.99
C ASP A 23 3.33 -0.97 -9.92
N VAL A 24 2.94 -1.36 -8.70
CA VAL A 24 3.87 -1.67 -7.61
C VAL A 24 4.41 -3.08 -7.86
N LYS A 25 5.74 -3.25 -7.74
CA LYS A 25 6.37 -4.57 -7.85
C LYS A 25 5.68 -5.52 -6.87
N GLN A 26 4.96 -6.50 -7.42
CA GLN A 26 4.22 -7.45 -6.61
C GLN A 26 5.20 -8.27 -5.77
N GLN A 27 5.04 -8.16 -4.46
CA GLN A 27 5.62 -9.08 -3.50
C GLN A 27 4.48 -9.98 -3.06
N ARG A 28 4.61 -11.30 -3.25
CA ARG A 28 3.66 -12.25 -2.66
C ARG A 28 3.82 -12.21 -1.13
N ASP A 29 2.70 -12.19 -0.42
CA ASP A 29 2.70 -12.52 1.00
C ASP A 29 2.95 -14.03 1.10
N ASP A 30 3.95 -14.44 1.88
CA ASP A 30 4.25 -15.86 2.13
C ASP A 30 3.18 -16.49 3.05
N ARG A 31 2.27 -15.68 3.60
CA ARG A 31 1.09 -16.18 4.30
C ARG A 31 0.19 -16.91 3.32
N THR A 32 0.01 -18.20 3.58
CA THR A 32 -1.02 -18.99 2.92
C THR A 32 -2.38 -18.40 3.30
N ALA A 33 -3.19 -18.03 2.31
CA ALA A 33 -4.58 -17.64 2.55
C ALA A 33 -5.28 -18.79 3.28
N ASP A 34 -5.74 -18.54 4.50
CA ASP A 34 -6.51 -19.53 5.26
C ASP A 34 -7.93 -19.59 4.67
N LEU A 35 -8.16 -20.59 3.81
CA LEU A 35 -9.47 -20.85 3.22
C LEU A 35 -10.36 -21.72 4.12
N GLY A 36 -10.04 -21.85 5.42
CA GLY A 36 -10.81 -22.66 6.36
C GLY A 36 -10.79 -24.16 6.01
N GLY A 37 -9.69 -24.63 5.42
CA GLY A 37 -9.53 -26.02 4.97
C GLY A 37 -10.16 -26.33 3.61
N ALA A 38 -10.75 -25.35 2.92
CA ALA A 38 -11.22 -25.55 1.55
C ALA A 38 -10.03 -25.75 0.59
N PRO A 39 -10.05 -26.78 -0.28
CA PRO A 39 -9.00 -26.98 -1.25
C PRO A 39 -9.00 -25.84 -2.27
N VAL A 40 -7.84 -25.20 -2.49
CA VAL A 40 -7.63 -24.31 -3.64
C VAL A 40 -7.70 -25.18 -4.88
N THR A 41 -8.71 -24.97 -5.73
CA THR A 41 -8.80 -25.68 -7.01
C THR A 41 -7.62 -25.25 -7.89
N PRO A 42 -6.90 -26.18 -8.54
CA PRO A 42 -5.71 -25.87 -9.35
C PRO A 42 -5.99 -24.98 -10.58
N SER A 43 -7.25 -24.70 -10.88
CA SER A 43 -7.70 -23.79 -11.94
C SER A 43 -7.87 -22.34 -11.48
N VAL A 44 -7.60 -22.01 -10.21
CA VAL A 44 -7.75 -20.67 -9.65
C VAL A 44 -6.39 -20.10 -9.32
N ASP A 45 -6.10 -18.92 -9.88
CA ASP A 45 -4.97 -18.11 -9.46
C ASP A 45 -5.37 -17.27 -8.24
N VAL A 46 -4.59 -17.36 -7.18
CA VAL A 46 -4.85 -16.64 -5.92
C VAL A 46 -3.84 -15.51 -5.82
N GLU A 47 -4.32 -14.27 -5.94
CA GLU A 47 -3.51 -13.10 -5.65
C GLU A 47 -3.40 -12.90 -4.13
N ALA A 48 -2.16 -12.81 -3.64
CA ALA A 48 -1.85 -12.51 -2.24
C ALA A 48 -0.79 -11.41 -2.18
N PRO A 49 -1.16 -10.14 -2.45
CA PRO A 49 -0.21 -9.04 -2.42
C PRO A 49 0.23 -8.75 -0.97
N ALA A 50 1.53 -8.56 -0.75
CA ALA A 50 2.08 -8.26 0.58
C ALA A 50 1.85 -6.82 1.04
N ARG A 51 1.28 -5.96 0.19
CA ARG A 51 1.16 -4.50 0.37
C ARG A 51 -0.03 -4.00 -0.44
N ASP A 52 -0.70 -2.98 0.06
CA ASP A 52 -1.74 -2.26 -0.66
C ASP A 52 -1.24 -0.89 -1.14
N TYR A 53 -1.89 -0.37 -2.18
CA TYR A 53 -1.67 0.96 -2.73
C TYR A 53 -2.76 1.89 -2.23
N GLU A 54 -2.35 2.96 -1.56
CA GLU A 54 -3.24 4.02 -1.11
C GLU A 54 -3.14 5.22 -2.08
N PRO A 55 -4.23 5.58 -2.78
CA PRO A 55 -4.24 6.75 -3.65
C PRO A 55 -3.92 8.05 -2.89
N PRO A 56 -3.18 8.99 -3.52
CA PRO A 56 -2.81 10.26 -2.89
C PRO A 56 -4.00 11.11 -2.43
N GLU A 57 -5.16 11.00 -3.08
CA GLU A 57 -6.39 11.71 -2.72
C GLU A 57 -6.96 11.33 -1.36
N HIS A 58 -6.60 10.17 -0.81
CA HIS A 58 -6.99 9.75 0.53
C HIS A 58 -5.99 10.18 1.61
N LEU A 59 -4.86 10.78 1.23
CA LEU A 59 -3.84 11.24 2.16
C LEU A 59 -4.04 12.73 2.48
N GLU A 60 -4.54 13.03 3.68
CA GLU A 60 -4.74 14.41 4.12
C GLU A 60 -3.42 15.09 4.55
N LEU A 61 -2.56 14.35 5.25
CA LEU A 61 -1.36 14.89 5.88
C LEU A 61 -0.27 13.81 6.00
N LEU A 62 0.97 14.18 5.66
CA LEU A 62 2.15 13.33 5.83
C LEU A 62 3.05 13.93 6.91
N VAL A 63 3.21 13.21 8.02
CA VAL A 63 4.12 13.61 9.10
C VAL A 63 5.44 12.86 8.91
N THR A 64 6.52 13.60 8.68
CA THR A 64 7.84 13.04 8.34
C THR A 64 8.92 13.54 9.30
N ASP A 65 10.10 12.94 9.22
CA ASP A 65 11.31 13.42 9.91
C ASP A 65 11.81 14.77 9.40
N LEU A 66 11.32 15.24 8.24
CA LEU A 66 11.59 16.58 7.70
C LEU A 66 10.50 17.62 8.07
N GLY A 67 9.45 17.18 8.77
CA GLY A 67 8.29 18.01 9.10
C GLY A 67 6.99 17.52 8.47
N VAL A 68 6.00 18.40 8.43
CA VAL A 68 4.64 18.10 7.99
C VAL A 68 4.45 18.53 6.54
N LEU A 69 4.04 17.60 5.67
CA LEU A 69 3.82 17.82 4.24
C LEU A 69 2.34 17.59 3.90
N GLN A 70 1.80 18.43 3.00
CA GLN A 70 0.46 18.25 2.42
C GLN A 70 0.59 17.72 0.99
N PRO A 71 0.01 16.56 0.67
CA PRO A 71 -0.04 16.06 -0.70
C PRO A 71 -0.77 17.05 -1.62
N LEU A 72 -0.11 17.45 -2.71
CA LEU A 72 -0.67 18.35 -3.74
C LEU A 72 -1.45 17.58 -4.83
N ALA A 73 -1.78 16.31 -4.61
CA ALA A 73 -2.51 15.49 -5.55
C ALA A 73 -4.01 15.84 -5.56
N ARG A 74 -4.32 17.03 -6.06
CA ARG A 74 -5.65 17.38 -6.55
C ARG A 74 -5.53 17.43 -8.06
N GLN A 75 -6.07 16.42 -8.74
CA GLN A 75 -6.42 16.59 -10.16
C GLN A 75 -7.65 17.50 -10.26
#